data_AF-A0A7X1DBW4-F1
#
_entry.id   AF-A0A7X1DBW4-F1
#
_cell.length_a   1.000
_cell.length_b   1.000
_cell.length_c   1.000
_cell.angle_alpha   90.00
_cell.angle_beta   90.00
_cell.angle_gamma   90.00
#
_symmetry.space_group_name_H-M   'P 1'
#
loop_
_entity.id
_entity.type
_entity.pdbx_description
1 polymer ?
#
loop_
_entity_poly.entity_id
_entity_poly.type
_entity_poly.pdbx_seq_one_letter_code
_entity_poly.pdbx_strand_id
1 'polypeptide(L)'
;MKKEQISTQFYEVNPHTMIIFPKKSGSIVYSEIYEVDSHYTSKFTPFELIKTSCNFFGSSYEGRKEGTKHLIGVTHKPPIIIDPVTSTYVFPTVAPSSVDCIWIFPQHIKDYHAIGFNHTLITFSNMETFEIDMSLASFNNQIARTSMLHMKFSQKMRMMESNFPSMNMFFPPTTLAAESRRFYNTMLPDKEDPKDPEQ
;
A
#
# COMPACT_ATOMS: atom_id res chain seq x y z
N MET A 1 -2.76 -31.28 2.65
CA MET A 1 -1.44 -30.66 2.89
C MET A 1 -1.26 -29.55 1.86
N LYS A 2 -1.49 -28.28 2.25
CA LYS A 2 -1.23 -27.14 1.36
C LYS A 2 0.30 -27.01 1.23
N LYS A 3 0.83 -27.04 0.01
CA LYS A 3 2.28 -26.95 -0.25
C LYS A 3 2.78 -25.57 0.18
N GLU A 4 3.77 -25.51 1.06
CA GLU A 4 4.57 -24.30 1.26
C GLU A 4 5.34 -24.02 -0.02
N GLN A 5 5.01 -22.92 -0.69
CA GLN A 5 5.73 -22.47 -1.87
C GLN A 5 6.66 -21.33 -1.43
N ILE A 6 7.94 -21.63 -1.29
CA ILE A 6 8.97 -20.63 -0.96
C ILE A 6 9.29 -19.88 -2.26
N SER A 7 8.83 -18.64 -2.40
CA SER A 7 9.16 -17.81 -3.55
C SER A 7 10.50 -17.11 -3.35
N THR A 8 11.37 -17.17 -4.36
CA THR A 8 12.61 -16.36 -4.42
C THR A 8 12.36 -14.94 -4.92
N GLN A 9 11.15 -14.65 -5.40
CA GLN A 9 10.73 -13.33 -5.88
C GLN A 9 10.06 -12.54 -4.75
N PHE A 10 10.11 -11.22 -4.87
CA PHE A 10 9.37 -10.33 -3.98
C PHE A 10 7.88 -10.64 -4.08
N TYR A 11 7.25 -10.80 -2.91
CA TYR A 11 5.81 -10.92 -2.84
C TYR A 11 5.19 -9.53 -3.03
N GLU A 12 4.25 -9.43 -3.97
CA GLU A 12 3.47 -8.23 -4.22
C GLU A 12 2.13 -8.38 -3.53
N VAL A 13 1.84 -7.47 -2.60
CA VAL A 13 0.55 -7.40 -1.94
C VAL A 13 -0.53 -7.22 -3.00
N ASN A 14 -1.53 -8.09 -2.94
CA ASN A 14 -2.67 -8.10 -3.84
C ASN A 14 -4.00 -8.13 -3.07
N PRO A 15 -5.15 -8.03 -3.76
CA PRO A 15 -6.47 -7.95 -3.12
C PRO A 15 -6.91 -9.19 -2.34
N HIS A 16 -6.14 -10.28 -2.34
CA HIS A 16 -6.40 -11.47 -1.52
C HIS A 16 -5.53 -11.54 -0.26
N THR A 17 -4.58 -10.62 -0.07
CA THR A 17 -3.67 -10.60 1.09
C THR A 17 -4.45 -10.27 2.36
N MET A 18 -4.45 -11.17 3.35
CA MET A 18 -5.19 -10.99 4.60
C MET A 18 -4.31 -10.51 5.75
N ILE A 19 -3.14 -11.13 5.90
CA ILE A 19 -2.22 -10.85 7.01
C ILE A 19 -0.80 -11.28 6.64
N ILE A 20 0.19 -10.50 7.10
CA ILE A 20 1.62 -10.79 6.94
C ILE A 20 2.26 -10.85 8.32
N PHE A 21 2.78 -12.02 8.68
CA PHE A 21 3.48 -12.27 9.93
C PHE A 21 5.01 -12.18 9.76
N PRO A 22 5.72 -11.58 10.72
CA PRO A 22 7.15 -11.80 10.85
C PRO A 22 7.42 -13.16 11.47
N LYS A 23 8.39 -13.89 10.92
CA LYS A 23 8.94 -15.11 11.51
C LYS A 23 10.45 -15.01 11.63
N LYS A 24 10.98 -15.56 12.71
CA LYS A 24 12.40 -15.55 13.05
C LYS A 24 12.95 -16.96 12.90
N SER A 25 14.00 -17.12 12.09
CA SER A 25 14.82 -18.33 12.03
C SER A 25 16.27 -17.94 12.27
N GLY A 26 16.73 -18.14 13.52
CA GLY A 26 18.02 -17.64 13.97
C GLY A 26 18.09 -16.10 13.93
N SER A 27 19.06 -15.57 13.19
CA SER A 27 19.24 -14.12 12.99
C SER A 27 18.43 -13.55 11.81
N ILE A 28 17.78 -14.42 11.02
CA ILE A 28 17.06 -14.02 9.81
C ILE A 28 15.58 -13.85 10.12
N VAL A 29 15.03 -12.72 9.71
CA VAL A 29 13.58 -12.45 9.75
C VAL A 29 13.03 -12.64 8.34
N TYR A 30 12.01 -13.47 8.22
CA TYR A 30 11.29 -13.74 6.99
C TYR A 30 9.79 -13.50 7.20
N SER A 31 8.98 -13.55 6.14
CA SER A 31 7.54 -13.31 6.21
C SER A 31 6.74 -14.56 5.91
N GLU A 32 5.69 -14.78 6.68
CA GLU A 32 4.59 -15.68 6.33
C GLU A 32 3.40 -14.83 5.88
N ILE A 33 2.93 -15.08 4.68
CA ILE A 33 1.85 -14.33 4.03
C ILE A 33 0.65 -15.25 3.88
N TYR A 34 -0.47 -14.83 4.45
CA TYR A 34 -1.74 -15.52 4.31
C TYR A 34 -2.64 -14.73 3.37
N GLU A 35 -3.06 -15.40 2.30
CA GLU A 35 -4.11 -14.95 1.40
C GLU A 35 -5.39 -15.74 1.66
N VAL A 36 -6.50 -15.32 1.04
CA VAL A 36 -7.81 -15.97 1.18
C VAL A 36 -7.73 -17.49 0.94
N ASP A 37 -7.04 -17.93 -0.11
CA ASP A 37 -7.00 -19.35 -0.52
C ASP A 37 -5.59 -19.98 -0.40
N SER A 38 -4.57 -19.15 -0.23
CA SER A 38 -3.15 -19.49 -0.40
C SER A 38 -2.32 -19.03 0.81
N HIS A 39 -1.15 -19.66 0.98
CA HIS A 39 -0.17 -19.28 1.99
C HIS A 39 1.23 -19.34 1.38
N TYR A 40 2.03 -18.32 1.64
CA TYR A 40 3.37 -18.17 1.07
C TYR A 40 4.39 -17.83 2.15
N THR A 41 5.62 -18.25 1.90
CA THR A 41 6.77 -17.87 2.73
C THR A 41 7.74 -17.07 1.88
N SER A 42 8.04 -15.85 2.30
CA SER A 42 8.98 -14.96 1.63
C SER A 42 10.21 -14.72 2.49
N LYS A 43 11.39 -14.68 1.87
CA LYS A 43 12.67 -14.41 2.56
C LYS A 43 12.81 -12.96 3.04
N PHE A 44 11.94 -12.07 2.58
CA PHE A 44 11.95 -10.65 2.95
C PHE A 44 11.12 -10.42 4.22
N THR A 45 11.43 -9.34 4.93
CA THR A 45 10.69 -8.92 6.12
C THR A 45 9.32 -8.34 5.76
N PRO A 46 8.33 -8.36 6.68
CA PRO A 46 7.01 -7.80 6.39
C PRO A 46 7.07 -6.34 5.97
N PHE A 47 7.98 -5.56 6.57
CA PHE A 47 8.14 -4.15 6.23
C PHE A 47 8.71 -3.95 4.82
N GLU A 48 9.66 -4.77 4.39
CA GLU A 48 10.16 -4.75 3.01
C GLU A 48 9.08 -5.10 2.01
N LEU A 49 8.23 -6.11 2.30
CA LEU A 49 7.11 -6.47 1.43
C LEU A 49 6.13 -5.32 1.24
N ILE A 50 5.78 -4.62 2.33
CA ILE A 50 4.92 -3.43 2.26
C ILE A 50 5.58 -2.31 1.46
N LYS A 51 6.88 -2.05 1.68
CA LYS A 51 7.61 -0.99 0.99
C LYS A 51 7.72 -1.25 -0.51
N THR A 52 8.09 -2.48 -0.89
CA THR A 52 8.19 -2.89 -2.30
C THR A 52 6.81 -2.91 -2.96
N SER A 53 5.76 -3.33 -2.26
CA SER A 53 4.39 -3.29 -2.79
C SER A 53 3.91 -1.87 -3.03
N CYS A 54 4.22 -0.91 -2.15
CA CYS A 54 3.93 0.50 -2.41
C CYS A 54 4.63 0.95 -3.72
N ASN A 55 5.92 0.65 -3.86
CA ASN A 55 6.71 1.03 -5.04
C ASN A 55 6.15 0.41 -6.32
N PHE A 56 5.68 -0.85 -6.25
CA PHE A 56 5.04 -1.54 -7.37
C PHE A 56 3.81 -0.76 -7.90
N PHE A 57 2.98 -0.23 -7.01
CA PHE A 57 1.84 0.64 -7.36
C PHE A 57 2.22 2.12 -7.55
N GLY A 58 3.50 2.42 -7.80
CA GLY A 58 3.98 3.74 -8.20
C GLY A 58 4.06 4.77 -7.06
N SER A 59 4.18 4.37 -5.80
CA SER A 59 4.32 5.31 -4.68
C SER A 59 5.28 4.77 -3.61
N SER A 60 6.13 5.61 -3.03
CA SER A 60 6.94 5.16 -1.90
C SER A 60 6.08 4.95 -0.65
N TYR A 61 6.53 4.06 0.24
CA TYR A 61 5.93 3.90 1.57
C TYR A 61 5.92 5.23 2.33
N GLU A 62 7.01 5.99 2.26
CA GLU A 62 7.15 7.30 2.90
C GLU A 62 6.13 8.32 2.35
N GLY A 63 5.89 8.30 1.03
CA GLY A 63 4.86 9.13 0.40
C GLY A 63 3.44 8.76 0.84
N ARG A 64 3.13 7.45 0.91
CA ARG A 64 1.84 6.96 1.43
C ARG A 64 1.65 7.35 2.90
N LYS A 65 2.70 7.23 3.71
CA LYS A 65 2.70 7.62 5.13
C LYS A 65 2.42 9.12 5.31
N GLU A 66 3.10 10.00 4.56
CA GLU A 66 2.81 11.43 4.63
C GLU A 66 1.41 11.76 4.09
N GLY A 67 0.94 11.03 3.08
CA GLY A 67 -0.45 11.09 2.62
C GLY A 67 -1.45 10.79 3.73
N THR A 68 -1.26 9.70 4.48
CA THR A 68 -2.09 9.36 5.64
C THR A 68 -2.09 10.47 6.68
N LYS A 69 -0.92 11.02 7.01
CA LYS A 69 -0.79 12.14 7.94
C LYS A 69 -1.55 13.38 7.43
N HIS A 70 -1.47 13.70 6.14
CA HIS A 70 -2.20 14.83 5.56
C HIS A 70 -3.72 14.62 5.58
N LEU A 71 -4.19 13.39 5.33
CA LEU A 71 -5.62 13.08 5.24
C LEU A 71 -6.31 12.97 6.60
N ILE A 72 -5.65 12.37 7.59
CA ILE A 72 -6.26 12.02 8.89
C ILE A 72 -5.43 12.40 10.12
N GLY A 73 -4.28 13.05 9.95
CA GLY A 73 -3.44 13.53 11.06
C GLY A 73 -2.67 12.43 11.83
N VAL A 74 -2.73 11.17 11.38
CA VAL A 74 -2.09 10.04 12.08
C VAL A 74 -0.61 9.95 11.71
N THR A 75 0.25 10.01 12.73
CA THR A 75 1.72 9.92 12.59
C THR A 75 2.30 8.61 13.14
N HIS A 76 1.73 8.09 14.23
CA HIS A 76 2.18 6.88 14.89
C HIS A 76 1.36 5.67 14.43
N LYS A 77 2.07 4.62 13.97
CA LYS A 77 1.48 3.40 13.39
C LYS A 77 0.43 3.72 12.30
N PRO A 78 0.79 4.54 11.30
CA PRO A 78 -0.17 5.00 10.30
C PRO A 78 -0.65 3.82 9.44
N PRO A 79 -1.96 3.72 9.15
CA PRO A 79 -2.43 2.86 8.08
C PRO A 79 -1.91 3.35 6.74
N ILE A 80 -1.75 2.44 5.79
CA ILE A 80 -1.16 2.68 4.47
C ILE A 80 -2.16 2.23 3.40
N ILE A 81 -2.32 3.05 2.37
CA ILE A 81 -3.02 2.69 1.15
C ILE A 81 -1.99 2.05 0.22
N ILE A 82 -2.06 0.73 0.02
CA ILE A 82 -1.14 0.02 -0.89
C ILE A 82 -1.57 0.31 -2.32
N ASP A 83 -2.81 -0.07 -2.63
CA ASP A 83 -3.44 0.19 -3.91
C ASP A 83 -4.83 0.81 -3.70
N PRO A 84 -5.03 2.08 -4.07
CA PRO A 84 -6.34 2.73 -3.98
C PRO A 84 -7.36 2.14 -4.96
N VAL A 85 -6.94 1.55 -6.08
CA VAL A 85 -7.85 1.03 -7.12
C VAL A 85 -8.57 -0.20 -6.62
N THR A 86 -7.84 -1.14 -6.03
CA THR A 86 -8.41 -2.35 -5.42
C THR A 86 -8.88 -2.15 -3.98
N SER A 87 -8.81 -0.93 -3.45
CA SER A 87 -9.12 -0.63 -2.04
C SER A 87 -8.30 -1.50 -1.07
N THR A 88 -7.02 -1.71 -1.39
CA THR A 88 -6.11 -2.48 -0.54
C THR A 88 -5.48 -1.56 0.51
N TYR A 89 -6.01 -1.62 1.72
CA TYR A 89 -5.49 -0.90 2.90
C TYR A 89 -4.78 -1.87 3.83
N VAL A 90 -3.82 -1.38 4.59
CA VAL A 90 -3.13 -2.18 5.59
C VAL A 90 -2.78 -1.34 6.80
N PHE A 91 -2.78 -1.93 7.98
CA PHE A 91 -2.29 -1.28 9.19
C PHE A 91 -1.29 -2.15 9.95
N PRO A 92 -0.30 -1.54 10.61
CA PRO A 92 0.67 -2.26 11.42
C PRO A 92 0.14 -2.50 12.85
N THR A 93 0.56 -3.60 13.48
CA THR A 93 0.23 -3.87 14.88
C THR A 93 1.10 -3.08 15.88
N VAL A 94 2.39 -3.01 15.59
CA VAL A 94 3.37 -2.22 16.34
C VAL A 94 3.98 -1.14 15.45
N ALA A 95 5.12 -0.56 15.84
CA ALA A 95 5.81 0.37 14.96
C ALA A 95 6.27 -0.38 13.68
N PRO A 96 6.10 0.18 12.47
CA PRO A 96 6.55 -0.43 11.22
C PRO A 96 8.04 -0.84 11.19
N SER A 97 8.87 -0.15 11.98
CA SER A 97 10.30 -0.45 12.13
C SER A 97 10.60 -1.60 13.09
N SER A 98 9.60 -2.14 13.78
CA SER A 98 9.76 -3.27 14.70
C SER A 98 9.80 -4.58 13.93
N VAL A 99 10.71 -5.48 14.33
CA VAL A 99 10.84 -6.82 13.75
C VAL A 99 9.62 -7.71 13.99
N ASP A 100 8.81 -7.40 15.01
CA ASP A 100 7.60 -8.16 15.37
C ASP A 100 6.32 -7.51 14.80
N CYS A 101 6.48 -6.58 13.84
CA CYS A 101 5.35 -5.92 13.20
C CYS A 101 4.58 -6.87 12.29
N ILE A 102 3.32 -7.10 12.63
CA ILE A 102 2.34 -7.79 11.80
C ILE A 102 1.59 -6.72 11.00
N TRP A 103 1.30 -7.03 9.74
CA TRP A 103 0.50 -6.17 8.87
C TRP A 103 -0.83 -6.85 8.57
N ILE A 104 -1.92 -6.13 8.82
CA ILE A 104 -3.28 -6.68 8.76
C ILE A 104 -4.09 -5.89 7.74
N PHE A 105 -4.81 -6.62 6.90
CA PHE A 105 -5.62 -6.08 5.82
C PHE A 105 -7.10 -6.09 6.22
N PRO A 106 -7.67 -4.95 6.64
CA PRO A 106 -8.99 -4.91 7.27
C PRO A 106 -10.13 -5.34 6.35
N GLN A 107 -9.97 -5.24 5.03
CA GLN A 107 -11.01 -5.63 4.08
C GLN A 107 -11.36 -7.13 4.13
N HIS A 108 -10.50 -7.96 4.72
CA HIS A 108 -10.73 -9.40 4.89
C HIS A 108 -11.22 -9.79 6.28
N ILE A 109 -11.30 -8.85 7.23
CA ILE A 109 -11.73 -9.16 8.60
C ILE A 109 -13.24 -9.36 8.61
N LYS A 110 -13.66 -10.51 9.12
CA LYS A 110 -15.07 -10.84 9.35
C LYS A 110 -15.54 -10.46 10.74
N ASP A 111 -14.75 -10.82 11.76
CA ASP A 111 -15.05 -10.53 13.17
C ASP A 111 -13.75 -10.54 14.00
N TYR A 112 -13.78 -9.94 15.19
CA TYR A 112 -12.66 -9.98 16.13
C TYR A 112 -13.10 -9.71 17.57
N HIS A 113 -12.46 -10.36 18.54
CA HIS A 113 -12.77 -10.20 19.96
C HIS A 113 -11.54 -10.43 20.85
N ALA A 114 -11.62 -9.96 22.10
CA ALA A 114 -10.58 -10.22 23.09
C ALA A 114 -10.67 -11.67 23.60
N ILE A 115 -9.53 -12.35 23.69
CA ILE A 115 -9.43 -13.71 24.24
C ILE A 115 -8.56 -13.79 25.51
N GLY A 116 -8.01 -12.65 25.94
CA GLY A 116 -7.19 -12.55 27.14
C GLY A 116 -6.69 -11.12 27.35
N PHE A 117 -5.86 -10.94 28.38
CA PHE A 117 -5.22 -9.64 28.60
C PHE A 117 -4.20 -9.37 27.47
N ASN A 118 -4.39 -8.28 26.73
CA ASN A 118 -3.56 -7.93 25.58
C ASN A 118 -3.53 -8.95 24.43
N HIS A 119 -4.56 -9.79 24.30
CA HIS A 119 -4.69 -10.71 23.17
C HIS A 119 -6.02 -10.52 22.43
N THR A 120 -5.95 -10.44 21.11
CA THR A 120 -7.12 -10.31 20.22
C THR A 120 -7.12 -11.46 19.23
N LEU A 121 -8.26 -12.13 19.11
CA LEU A 121 -8.50 -13.14 18.07
C LEU A 121 -9.22 -12.49 16.90
N ILE A 122 -8.69 -12.66 15.71
CA ILE A 122 -9.24 -12.14 14.46
C ILE A 122 -9.76 -13.30 13.64
N THR A 123 -11.00 -13.21 13.17
CA THR A 123 -11.60 -14.13 12.20
C THR A 123 -11.65 -13.46 10.84
N PHE A 124 -11.07 -14.09 9.82
CA PHE A 124 -11.07 -13.60 8.45
C PHE A 124 -12.27 -14.15 7.64
N SER A 125 -12.48 -13.60 6.45
CA SER A 125 -13.59 -13.96 5.55
C SER A 125 -13.56 -15.43 5.13
N ASN A 126 -12.37 -16.05 5.07
CA ASN A 126 -12.19 -17.47 4.79
C ASN A 126 -12.36 -18.38 6.02
N MET A 127 -12.85 -17.83 7.14
CA MET A 127 -13.03 -18.50 8.43
C MET A 127 -11.74 -18.90 9.16
N GLU A 128 -10.56 -18.58 8.62
CA GLU A 128 -9.31 -18.75 9.35
C GLU A 128 -9.22 -17.72 10.49
N THR A 129 -8.62 -18.14 11.59
CA THR A 129 -8.50 -17.33 12.80
C THR A 129 -7.05 -17.14 13.20
N PHE A 130 -6.68 -15.93 13.57
CA PHE A 130 -5.33 -15.60 14.03
C PHE A 130 -5.37 -14.84 15.34
N GLU A 131 -4.55 -15.28 16.29
CA GLU A 131 -4.31 -14.57 17.55
C GLU A 131 -3.16 -13.58 17.38
N ILE A 132 -3.33 -12.38 17.92
CA ILE A 132 -2.29 -11.34 17.95
C ILE A 132 -2.08 -10.80 19.36
N ASP A 133 -0.83 -10.48 19.68
CA ASP A 133 -0.40 -9.84 20.93
C ASP A 133 -0.72 -8.34 20.91
N MET A 134 -2.01 -8.03 20.92
CA MET A 134 -2.53 -6.68 20.98
C MET A 134 -3.84 -6.65 21.77
N SER A 135 -4.02 -5.61 22.58
CA SER A 135 -5.32 -5.33 23.22
C SER A 135 -6.40 -4.97 22.19
N LEU A 136 -7.63 -5.42 22.43
CA LEU A 136 -8.78 -5.09 21.59
C LEU A 136 -8.96 -3.58 21.41
N ALA A 137 -8.68 -2.77 22.42
CA ALA A 137 -8.73 -1.30 22.34
C ALA A 137 -7.72 -0.74 21.33
N SER A 138 -6.49 -1.26 21.31
CA SER A 138 -5.48 -0.84 20.33
C SER A 138 -5.84 -1.30 18.92
N PHE A 139 -6.42 -2.49 18.81
CA PHE A 139 -6.90 -3.02 17.53
C PHE A 139 -8.04 -2.16 16.95
N ASN A 140 -9.04 -1.84 17.78
CA ASN A 140 -10.12 -0.93 17.44
C ASN A 140 -9.61 0.42 16.94
N ASN A 141 -8.57 0.97 17.59
CA ASN A 141 -7.97 2.22 17.14
C ASN A 141 -7.35 2.10 15.75
N GLN A 142 -6.66 1.00 15.44
CA GLN A 142 -6.08 0.78 14.11
C GLN A 142 -7.16 0.58 13.05
N ILE A 143 -8.24 -0.17 13.35
CA ILE A 143 -9.41 -0.31 12.48
C ILE A 143 -10.04 1.05 12.21
N ALA A 144 -10.37 1.81 13.26
CA ALA A 144 -11.01 3.12 13.14
C ALA A 144 -10.18 4.12 12.34
N ARG A 145 -8.85 4.16 12.56
CA ARG A 145 -7.93 4.99 11.76
C ARG A 145 -7.92 4.58 10.30
N THR A 146 -7.93 3.29 10.01
CA THR A 146 -7.95 2.79 8.63
C THR A 146 -9.27 3.10 7.93
N SER A 147 -10.40 2.91 8.63
CA SER A 147 -11.73 3.31 8.13
C SER A 147 -11.81 4.81 7.88
N MET A 148 -11.25 5.63 8.76
CA MET A 148 -11.18 7.09 8.56
C MET A 148 -10.34 7.47 7.35
N LEU A 149 -9.19 6.82 7.14
CA LEU A 149 -8.34 7.02 5.98
C LEU A 149 -9.10 6.69 4.69
N HIS A 150 -9.72 5.51 4.63
CA HIS A 150 -10.53 5.08 3.50
C HIS A 150 -11.65 6.08 3.22
N MET A 151 -12.42 6.47 4.24
CA MET A 151 -13.51 7.43 4.09
C MET A 151 -13.03 8.78 3.53
N LYS A 152 -11.95 9.36 4.08
CA LYS A 152 -11.42 10.66 3.64
C LYS A 152 -10.84 10.60 2.23
N PHE A 153 -10.13 9.53 1.90
CA PHE A 153 -9.59 9.31 0.56
C PHE A 153 -10.73 9.18 -0.47
N SER A 154 -11.70 8.31 -0.20
CA SER A 154 -12.83 8.07 -1.10
C SER A 154 -13.73 9.30 -1.28
N GLN A 155 -13.88 10.14 -0.25
CA GLN A 155 -14.55 11.44 -0.38
C GLN A 155 -13.83 12.37 -1.37
N LYS A 156 -12.50 12.47 -1.28
CA LYS A 156 -11.70 13.30 -2.20
C LYS A 156 -11.76 12.75 -3.63
N MET A 157 -11.70 11.43 -3.81
CA MET A 157 -11.83 10.81 -5.14
C MET A 157 -13.20 11.11 -5.77
N ARG A 158 -14.30 10.92 -5.04
CA ARG A 158 -15.64 11.27 -5.52
C ARG A 158 -15.80 12.75 -5.86
N MET A 159 -15.18 13.64 -5.07
CA MET A 159 -15.17 15.08 -5.38
C MET A 159 -14.46 15.36 -6.70
N MET A 160 -13.33 14.69 -6.97
CA MET A 160 -12.61 14.82 -8.24
C MET A 160 -13.44 14.30 -9.42
N GLU A 161 -14.05 13.12 -9.29
CA GLU A 161 -14.91 12.53 -10.33
C GLU A 161 -16.12 13.43 -10.63
N SER A 162 -16.75 13.99 -9.60
CA SER A 162 -17.87 14.92 -9.78
C SER A 162 -17.46 16.23 -10.45
N ASN A 163 -16.25 16.72 -10.20
CA ASN A 163 -15.74 17.96 -10.79
C ASN A 163 -15.20 17.76 -12.21
N PHE A 164 -14.76 16.55 -12.55
CA PHE A 164 -14.14 16.20 -13.83
C PHE A 164 -14.73 14.90 -14.42
N PRO A 165 -16.03 14.88 -14.76
CA PRO A 165 -16.75 13.66 -15.12
C PRO A 165 -16.29 13.01 -16.44
N SER A 166 -15.55 13.74 -17.27
CA SER A 166 -14.99 13.24 -18.54
C SER A 166 -13.69 12.44 -18.38
N MET A 167 -13.13 12.30 -17.17
CA MET A 167 -11.99 11.42 -16.91
C MET A 167 -12.47 10.03 -16.48
N ASN A 168 -12.58 9.09 -17.42
CA ASN A 168 -12.69 7.67 -17.06
C ASN A 168 -11.30 7.18 -16.58
N MET A 169 -11.18 6.81 -15.30
CA MET A 169 -9.92 6.45 -14.63
C MET A 169 -9.13 5.34 -15.33
N PHE A 170 -9.82 4.44 -16.05
CA PHE A 170 -9.18 3.33 -16.77
C PHE A 170 -8.92 3.66 -18.25
N PHE A 171 -9.68 4.58 -18.83
CA PHE A 171 -9.66 4.87 -20.27
C PHE A 171 -9.98 6.36 -20.52
N PRO A 172 -9.01 7.28 -20.36
CA PRO A 172 -9.25 8.68 -20.67
C PRO A 172 -9.74 8.81 -22.12
N PRO A 173 -10.74 9.66 -22.40
CA PRO A 173 -11.19 9.87 -23.77
C PRO A 173 -10.01 10.40 -24.61
N THR A 174 -9.76 9.71 -25.73
CA THR A 174 -8.63 9.96 -26.66
C THR A 174 -8.52 11.41 -27.12
N THR A 175 -9.60 12.18 -27.05
CA THR A 175 -9.70 13.55 -27.56
C THR A 175 -9.03 14.61 -26.68
N LEU A 176 -8.71 14.32 -25.40
CA LEU A 176 -8.07 15.30 -24.51
C LEU A 176 -6.54 15.26 -24.54
N ALA A 177 -5.92 14.14 -24.94
CA ALA A 177 -4.46 13.98 -25.00
C ALA A 177 -3.86 14.35 -26.37
N ALA A 178 -4.69 14.60 -27.38
CA ALA A 178 -4.24 15.24 -28.60
C ALA A 178 -4.07 16.75 -28.33
N GLU A 179 -2.96 17.12 -27.68
CA GLU A 179 -2.48 18.50 -27.77
C GLU A 179 -2.49 18.86 -29.26
N SER A 180 -3.16 19.97 -29.64
CA SER A 180 -2.94 20.55 -30.96
C SER A 180 -1.43 20.70 -31.07
N ARG A 181 -0.77 19.96 -31.99
CA ARG A 181 0.70 19.91 -32.11
C ARG A 181 1.29 21.32 -32.03
N ARG A 182 1.65 21.76 -30.83
CA ARG A 182 2.46 22.95 -30.63
C ARG A 182 3.86 22.41 -30.80
N PHE A 183 4.43 22.63 -31.97
CA PHE A 183 5.83 22.38 -32.21
C PHE A 183 6.59 23.04 -31.06
N TYR A 184 7.27 22.24 -30.24
CA TYR A 184 8.25 22.78 -29.32
C TYR A 184 9.30 23.47 -30.19
N ASN A 185 9.29 24.80 -30.22
CA ASN A 185 10.42 25.56 -30.75
C ASN A 185 11.58 25.30 -29.79
N THR A 186 12.33 24.22 -30.05
CA THR A 186 13.70 24.09 -29.57
C THR A 186 14.48 25.23 -30.19
N MET A 187 14.57 26.34 -29.45
CA MET A 187 15.62 27.34 -29.63
C MET A 187 16.94 26.61 -29.38
N LEU A 188 17.51 26.02 -30.42
CA LEU A 188 18.94 25.75 -30.44
C LEU A 188 19.62 27.13 -30.46
N PRO A 189 20.53 27.44 -29.53
CA PRO A 189 21.31 28.66 -29.64
C PRO A 189 22.09 28.58 -30.96
N ASP A 190 22.00 29.64 -31.77
CA ASP A 190 22.72 29.76 -33.02
C ASP A 190 24.18 29.38 -32.81
N LYS A 191 24.65 28.40 -33.60
CA LYS A 191 26.07 28.17 -33.75
C LYS A 191 26.64 29.45 -34.36
N GLU A 192 27.54 30.11 -33.63
CA GLU A 192 28.42 31.11 -34.22
C GLU A 192 29.22 30.41 -35.34
N ASP A 193 28.88 30.70 -36.59
CA ASP A 193 29.76 30.38 -37.71
C ASP A 193 30.99 31.32 -37.68
N PRO A 194 32.19 30.82 -37.99
CA PRO A 194 33.40 31.62 -37.96
C PRO A 194 33.37 32.68 -39.06
N LYS A 195 33.66 33.93 -38.68
CA LYS A 195 33.95 35.01 -39.64
C LYS A 195 35.23 34.68 -40.40
N ASP A 196 35.12 34.39 -41.69
CA ASP A 196 36.22 34.56 -42.63
C ASP A 196 36.42 36.06 -42.90
N PRO A 197 37.64 36.63 -42.75
CA PRO A 197 37.94 37.96 -43.22
C PRO A 197 38.28 37.93 -44.71
N GLU A 198 37.52 38.67 -45.52
CA GLU A 198 37.86 39.01 -46.90
C GLU A 198 39.18 39.81 -46.94
N GLN A 199 40.19 39.27 -47.64
CA GLN A 199 40.90 39.91 -48.77
C GLN A 199 41.90 38.94 -49.43
#